data_AF-A0A3M6GC23-F1
#
_entry.id   AF-A0A3M6GC23-F1
#
_cell.length_a   1.000
_cell.length_b   1.000
_cell.length_c   1.000
_cell.angle_alpha   90.00
_cell.angle_beta   90.00
_cell.angle_gamma   90.00
#
_symmetry.space_group_name_H-M   'P 1'
#
loop_
_entity.id
_entity.type
_entity.pdbx_description
1 polymer ?
#
loop_
_entity_poly.entity_id
_entity_poly.type
_entity_poly.pdbx_seq_one_letter_code
_entity_poly.pdbx_strand_id
1 'polypeptide(L)' 'GLSISWSVQLASMSNRANADNLQKTLRTQGYNAYIRTADGVNRVFVGPLIERAEADRLRDQLDKQQKLKGIVVRFQPERG' A
#
# COMPACT_ATOMS: atom_id res chain seq x y z
N GLY A 1 9.86 -19.90 10.50
CA GLY A 1 8.94 -18.88 11.04
C GLY A 1 8.65 -17.89 9.96
N LEU A 2 7.38 -17.60 9.66
CA LEU A 2 7.04 -16.65 8.58
C LEU A 2 7.54 -15.26 8.98
N SER A 3 8.45 -14.70 8.19
CA SER A 3 8.93 -13.34 8.36
C SER A 3 7.72 -12.38 8.33
N ILE A 4 7.56 -11.61 9.40
CA ILE A 4 6.54 -10.56 9.45
C ILE A 4 6.95 -9.51 8.43
N SER A 5 6.02 -9.14 7.56
CA SER A 5 6.20 -8.01 6.67
C SER A 5 5.06 -7.02 6.84
N TRP A 6 5.26 -5.83 6.31
CA TRP A 6 4.43 -4.64 6.50
C TRP A 6 4.08 -4.03 5.17
N SER A 7 2.96 -3.34 5.09
CA SER A 7 2.57 -2.57 3.90
C SER A 7 1.88 -1.30 4.34
N VAL A 8 1.98 -0.27 3.50
CA VAL A 8 1.28 0.99 3.72
C VAL A 8 0.01 0.98 2.90
N GLN A 9 -1.17 0.95 3.53
CA GLN A 9 -2.43 1.20 2.84
C GLN A 9 -2.55 2.70 2.62
N LEU A 10 -2.51 3.15 1.37
CA LEU A 10 -2.55 4.57 1.03
C LEU A 10 -3.95 5.12 0.81
N ALA A 11 -4.79 4.35 0.14
CA ALA A 11 -6.12 4.80 -0.23
C ALA A 11 -7.07 3.61 -0.37
N SER A 12 -8.34 3.86 -0.10
CA SER A 12 -9.45 2.95 -0.40
C SER A 12 -10.37 3.66 -1.39
N MET A 13 -10.62 3.04 -2.53
CA MET A 13 -11.36 3.63 -3.65
C MET A 13 -12.42 2.66 -4.14
N SER A 14 -13.65 3.14 -4.28
CA SER A 14 -14.75 2.35 -4.89
C SER A 14 -14.56 2.22 -6.39
N ASN A 15 -13.96 3.22 -7.04
CA ASN A 15 -13.65 3.18 -8.47
C ASN A 15 -12.32 2.46 -8.72
N ARG A 16 -12.39 1.35 -9.46
CA ARG A 16 -11.23 0.54 -9.84
C ARG A 16 -10.22 1.31 -10.71
N ALA A 17 -10.69 2.10 -11.67
CA ALA A 17 -9.81 2.86 -12.57
C ALA A 17 -8.95 3.88 -11.82
N ASN A 18 -9.51 4.54 -10.78
CA ASN A 18 -8.75 5.46 -9.94
C ASN A 18 -7.67 4.72 -9.14
N ALA A 19 -7.99 3.53 -8.61
CA ALA A 19 -7.03 2.69 -7.90
C ALA A 19 -5.89 2.22 -8.83
N ASP A 20 -6.22 1.78 -10.05
CA ASP A 20 -5.23 1.38 -11.05
C ASP A 20 -4.32 2.55 -11.47
N ASN A 21 -4.87 3.76 -11.63
CA ASN A 21 -4.08 4.96 -11.92
C ASN A 21 -3.11 5.29 -10.77
N LEU A 22 -3.60 5.29 -9.52
CA LEU A 22 -2.75 5.55 -8.36
C LEU A 22 -1.64 4.50 -8.23
N GLN A 23 -1.97 3.22 -8.41
CA GLN A 23 -0.98 2.14 -8.43
C GLN A 23 0.08 2.38 -9.50
N LYS A 24 -0.32 2.69 -10.73
CA LYS A 24 0.63 2.97 -11.83
C LYS A 24 1.54 4.14 -11.49
N THR A 25 0.99 5.26 -11.01
CA THR A 25 1.78 6.43 -10.61
C THR A 25 2.83 6.06 -9.56
N LEU A 26 2.45 5.32 -8.52
CA LEU A 26 3.38 4.89 -7.48
C LEU A 26 4.46 3.94 -8.02
N ARG A 27 4.09 3.02 -8.92
CA ARG A 27 5.05 2.12 -9.57
C ARG A 27 6.05 2.86 -10.46
N THR A 28 5.59 3.87 -11.20
CA THR A 28 6.47 4.75 -12.00
C THR A 28 7.43 5.55 -11.12
N GLN A 29 7.04 5.88 -9.89
CA GLN A 29 7.91 6.51 -8.91
C GLN A 29 8.90 5.54 -8.24
N GLY A 30 8.87 4.25 -8.62
CA GLY A 30 9.77 3.22 -8.09
C GLY A 30 9.23 2.48 -6.86
N TYR A 31 8.00 2.75 -6.44
CA TYR A 31 7.40 2.06 -5.29
C TYR A 31 6.75 0.74 -5.69
N ASN A 32 6.85 -0.27 -4.83
CA ASN A 32 6.15 -1.54 -4.98
C ASN A 32 4.66 -1.40 -4.61
N ALA A 33 3.85 -0.86 -5.51
CA ALA A 33 2.42 -0.65 -5.27
C ALA A 33 1.53 -1.77 -5.84
N TYR A 34 0.55 -2.20 -5.06
CA TYR A 34 -0.42 -3.24 -5.44
C TYR A 34 -1.82 -2.91 -4.93
N ILE A 35 -2.84 -3.47 -5.59
CA ILE A 35 -4.25 -3.25 -5.25
C ILE A 35 -4.79 -4.56 -4.69
N ARG A 36 -5.51 -4.50 -3.58
CA ARG A 36 -6.39 -5.59 -3.14
C ARG A 36 -7.82 -5.11 -3.15
N THR A 37 -8.69 -5.88 -3.78
CA THR A 37 -10.12 -5.63 -3.80
C THR A 37 -10.78 -6.55 -2.77
N ALA A 38 -11.50 -5.97 -1.83
CA ALA A 38 -12.29 -6.71 -0.85
C ALA A 38 -13.58 -5.94 -0.57
N ASP A 39 -14.70 -6.65 -0.45
CA ASP A 39 -16.03 -6.09 -0.20
C ASP A 39 -16.42 -4.97 -1.19
N GLY A 40 -16.02 -5.12 -2.46
CA GLY A 40 -16.28 -4.11 -3.51
C GLY A 40 -15.41 -2.85 -3.42
N VAL A 41 -14.45 -2.78 -2.48
CA VAL A 41 -13.55 -1.65 -2.30
C VAL A 41 -12.14 -2.01 -2.76
N ASN A 42 -11.53 -1.14 -3.56
CA ASN A 42 -10.15 -1.29 -4.04
C ASN A 42 -9.20 -0.54 -3.11
N ARG A 43 -8.36 -1.28 -2.39
CA ARG A 43 -7.38 -0.72 -1.47
C ARG A 43 -6.00 -0.76 -2.11
N VAL A 44 -5.38 0.41 -2.24
CA VAL A 44 -4.03 0.56 -2.81
C VAL A 44 -3.02 0.49 -1.66
N PHE A 45 -2.07 -0.42 -1.79
CA PHE A 45 -0.99 -0.64 -0.83
C PHE A 45 0.36 -0.40 -1.48
N VAL A 46 1.36 -0.10 -0.66
CA VAL A 46 2.78 -0.09 -1.05
C VAL A 46 3.59 -0.98 -0.09
N GLY A 47 4.41 -1.86 -0.65
CA GLY A 47 5.19 -2.89 0.05
C GLY A 47 5.15 -4.24 -0.69
N PRO A 48 5.39 -5.38 -0.02
CA PRO A 48 5.65 -5.54 1.41
C PRO A 48 7.09 -5.19 1.81
N LEU A 49 7.25 -4.60 2.99
CA LEU A 49 8.52 -4.23 3.61
C LEU A 49 8.81 -5.15 4.79
N ILE A 50 10.07 -5.49 5.03
CA ILE A 50 10.44 -6.40 6.12
C ILE A 50 10.38 -5.69 7.48
N GLU A 51 10.82 -4.43 7.53
CA GLU A 51 10.84 -3.64 8.75
C GLU A 51 9.63 -2.70 8.84
N ARG A 52 9.03 -2.62 10.04
CA ARG A 52 7.95 -1.67 10.30
C ARG A 52 8.41 -0.22 10.15
N ALA A 53 9.63 0.07 10.59
CA ALA A 53 10.21 1.41 10.52
C ALA A 53 10.33 1.90 9.06
N GLU A 54 10.62 1.00 8.12
CA GLU A 54 10.65 1.32 6.70
C GLU A 54 9.24 1.65 6.18
N ALA A 55 8.22 0.90 6.62
CA ALA A 55 6.82 1.20 6.30
C ALA A 55 6.34 2.52 6.90
N ASP A 56 6.76 2.87 8.13
CA ASP A 56 6.45 4.16 8.75
C ASP A 56 7.10 5.32 7.97
N ARG A 57 8.37 5.20 7.57
CA ARG A 57 9.06 6.20 6.74
C ARG A 57 8.37 6.38 5.38
N LEU A 58 8.03 5.27 4.74
CA LEU A 58 7.34 5.26 3.45
C LEU A 58 5.97 5.92 3.57
N ARG A 59 5.21 5.63 4.63
CA ARG A 59 3.95 6.29 4.94
C ARG A 59 4.13 7.81 5.03
N ASP A 60 5.11 8.28 5.79
CA ASP A 60 5.33 9.71 5.99
C ASP A 60 5.77 10.42 4.69
N GLN A 61 6.55 9.75 3.85
CA GLN A 61 6.94 10.25 2.54
C GLN A 61 5.72 10.37 1.61
N LEU A 62 4.87 9.35 1.58
CA LEU A 62 3.68 9.31 0.74
C LEU A 62 2.62 10.31 1.23
N ASP A 63 2.49 10.52 2.54
CA ASP A 63 1.62 11.54 3.11
C ASP A 63 2.06 12.94 2.67
N LYS A 64 3.37 13.22 2.66
CA LYS A 64 3.90 14.50 2.15
C LYS A 64 3.69 14.69 0.65
N GLN A 65 3.91 13.64 -0.14
CA GLN A 65 3.86 13.73 -1.60
C GLN A 65 2.43 13.74 -2.15
N GLN A 66 1.57 12.87 -1.62
CA GLN A 66 0.23 12.64 -2.14
C GLN A 66 -0.86 13.32 -1.30
N LYS A 67 -0.51 13.87 -0.11
CA LYS A 67 -1.48 14.35 0.90
C LYS A 67 -2.49 13.27 1.30
N LEU A 68 -2.08 12.01 1.19
CA LEU A 68 -2.86 10.84 1.54
C LEU A 68 -2.34 10.27 2.85
N LYS A 69 -3.17 10.29 3.89
CA LYS A 69 -2.85 9.69 5.18
C LYS A 69 -2.86 8.17 5.07
N GLY A 70 -1.72 7.61 4.70
CA GLY A 70 -1.53 6.17 4.68
C GLY A 70 -1.54 5.58 6.09
N ILE A 71 -1.83 4.29 6.20
CA ILE A 71 -1.73 3.52 7.45
C ILE A 71 -0.80 2.33 7.26
N VAL A 72 0.13 2.13 8.19
CA VAL A 72 0.99 0.93 8.19
C VAL A 72 0.19 -0.24 8.73
N VAL A 73 0.06 -1.27 7.91
CA VAL A 73 -0.63 -2.52 8.23
C VAL A 73 0.33 -3.70 8.12
N ARG A 74 0.06 -4.75 8.89
CA ARG A 74 0.80 -6.00 8.76
C ARG A 74 0.41 -6.66 7.44
N PHE A 75 1.41 -6.97 6.62
CA PHE A 75 1.19 -7.78 5.44
C PHE A 75 0.94 -9.22 5.89
N GLN A 76 -0.25 -9.71 5.57
CA GLN A 76 -0.53 -11.13 5.63
C GLN A 76 -0.51 -11.65 4.19
N PRO A 77 0.46 -12.52 3.83
CA PRO A 77 0.27 -13.35 2.65
C PRO A 77 -1.00 -14.17 2.91
N GLU A 78 -1.88 -14.29 1.92
CA GLU A 78 -3.00 -15.23 2.02
C GLU A 78 -2.37 -16.58 2.39
N ARG A 79 -2.75 -17.11 3.56
CA ARG A 79 -2.35 -18.46 3.94
C ARG A 79 -2.99 -19.35 2.89
N GLY A 80 -2.16 -19.90 2.00
CA GLY A 80 -2.54 -21.05 1.18
C GLY A 80 -2.96 -22.20 2.07
#